data_AF-A0A1E3LYX5-F1
#
_entry.id   AF-A0A1E3LYX5-F1
#
_cell.length_a   1.000
_cell.length_b   1.000
_cell.length_c   1.000
_cell.angle_alpha   90.00
_cell.angle_beta   90.00
_cell.angle_gamma   90.00
#
_symmetry.space_group_name_H-M   'P 1'
#
loop_
_entity.id
_entity.type
_entity.pdbx_description
1 polymer ?
#
loop_
_entity_poly.entity_id
_entity_poly.type
_entity_poly.pdbx_seq_one_letter_code
_entity_poly.pdbx_strand_id
1 'polypeptide(L)' 'MADNKAKRGGADRRTVAAGEGYEVSYFARKHGISRNQAETLIQRVGNDREKLNAAAQKLKA' A
#
# COMPACT_ATOMS: atom_id res chain seq x y z
N MET A 1 -28.81 0.25 -20.57
CA MET A 1 -27.37 -0.04 -20.77
C MET A 1 -26.84 -0.54 -19.44
N ALA A 2 -26.28 -1.75 -19.39
CA ALA A 2 -25.81 -2.37 -18.13
C ALA A 2 -24.46 -1.77 -17.72
N ASP A 3 -24.40 -1.25 -16.50
CA ASP A 3 -23.20 -0.67 -15.92
C ASP A 3 -22.11 -1.74 -15.77
N ASN A 4 -21.11 -1.72 -16.65
CA ASN A 4 -19.89 -2.49 -16.47
C ASN A 4 -19.12 -1.97 -15.25
N LYS A 5 -19.53 -2.38 -14.04
CA LYS A 5 -18.81 -2.16 -12.77
C LYS A 5 -17.41 -2.78 -12.73
N ALA A 6 -17.01 -3.50 -13.79
CA ALA A 6 -15.68 -4.07 -13.97
C ALA A 6 -14.60 -3.03 -14.34
N LYS A 7 -14.96 -1.80 -14.73
CA LYS A 7 -13.98 -0.71 -14.98
C LYS A 7 -13.65 0.13 -13.74
N ARG A 8 -13.70 -0.46 -12.54
CA ARG A 8 -13.34 0.25 -11.30
C ARG A 8 -11.83 0.22 -11.09
N GLY A 9 -11.14 1.16 -11.76
CA GLY A 9 -9.85 1.72 -11.31
C GLY A 9 -8.79 0.70 -10.89
N GLY A 10 -8.38 -0.19 -11.80
CA GLY A 10 -7.24 -1.07 -11.56
C GLY A 10 -5.92 -0.30 -11.34
N ALA A 11 -5.83 0.93 -11.86
CA ALA A 11 -4.67 1.80 -11.70
C ALA A 11 -4.59 2.43 -10.29
N ASP A 12 -5.71 2.91 -9.73
CA ASP A 12 -5.73 3.59 -8.42
C ASP A 12 -5.39 2.66 -7.25
N ARG A 13 -5.56 1.35 -7.40
CA ARG A 13 -5.18 0.37 -6.36
C ARG A 13 -3.72 -0.09 -6.41
N ARG A 14 -2.95 0.31 -7.44
CA ARG A 14 -1.54 -0.11 -7.59
C ARG A 14 -0.59 0.64 -6.68
N THR A 15 -0.95 1.84 -6.25
CA THR A 15 -0.10 2.65 -5.40
C THR A 15 -0.73 2.88 -4.02
N VAL A 16 0.12 2.93 -3.00
CA VAL A 16 -0.20 3.42 -1.67
C VAL A 16 0.03 4.92 -1.72
N ALA A 17 -1.02 5.73 -1.66
CA ALA A 17 -0.87 7.18 -1.67
C ALA A 17 -0.11 7.63 -0.42
N ALA A 18 1.21 7.82 -0.54
CA ALA A 18 2.08 8.20 0.56
C ALA A 18 1.71 9.56 1.18
N GLY A 19 0.97 10.40 0.44
CA GLY A 19 0.45 11.69 0.92
C GLY A 19 -0.80 11.60 1.81
N GLU A 20 -1.50 10.46 1.80
CA GLU A 20 -2.63 10.22 2.68
C GLU A 20 -2.16 9.41 3.87
N GLY A 21 -1.93 10.07 5.02
CA GLY A 21 -1.46 9.40 6.24
C GLY A 21 -2.35 8.23 6.73
N TYR A 22 -3.58 8.14 6.21
CA TYR A 22 -4.48 7.01 6.39
C TYR A 22 -3.96 5.72 5.73
N GLU A 23 -3.47 5.79 4.50
CA GLU A 23 -2.97 4.64 3.73
C GLU A 23 -1.71 4.03 4.38
N VAL A 24 -0.81 4.89 4.87
CA VAL A 24 0.39 4.47 5.64
C VAL A 24 -0.02 3.75 6.93
N SER A 25 -0.98 4.31 7.67
CA SER A 25 -1.45 3.74 8.92
C SER A 25 -2.19 2.41 8.70
N TYR A 26 -2.97 2.32 7.62
CA TYR A 26 -3.63 1.08 7.20
C TYR A 26 -2.61 0.01 6.80
N PHE A 27 -1.60 0.36 6.02
CA PHE A 27 -0.52 -0.53 5.62
C PHE A 27 0.26 -1.05 6.84
N ALA A 28 0.61 -0.16 7.77
CA ALA A 28 1.29 -0.52 9.01
C ALA A 28 0.48 -1.55 9.82
N ARG A 29 -0.82 -1.29 10.03
CA ARG A 29 -1.73 -2.22 10.73
C ARG A 29 -1.88 -3.55 10.00
N LYS A 30 -2.03 -3.53 8.67
CA LYS A 30 -2.19 -4.75 7.85
C LYS A 30 -1.00 -5.69 7.99
N HIS A 31 0.22 -5.16 8.04
CA HIS A 31 1.45 -5.95 8.13
C HIS A 31 1.96 -6.10 9.57
N GLY A 32 1.33 -5.44 10.54
CA GLY A 32 1.74 -5.49 11.95
C GLY A 32 3.07 -4.77 12.22
N ILE A 33 3.42 -3.80 11.39
CA ILE A 33 4.65 -3.00 11.52
C ILE A 33 4.34 -1.63 12.11
N SER A 34 5.37 -0.93 12.59
CA SER A 34 5.19 0.46 13.04
C SER A 34 4.95 1.42 11.87
N ARG A 35 4.32 2.56 12.14
CA ARG A 35 4.12 3.60 11.13
C ARG A 35 5.46 4.08 10.54
N ASN A 36 6.48 4.24 11.37
CA ASN A 36 7.82 4.65 10.91
C ASN A 36 8.45 3.60 9.97
N GLN A 37 8.24 2.30 10.25
CA GLN A 37 8.69 1.23 9.35
C GLN A 37 7.94 1.25 8.02
N ALA A 38 6.63 1.51 8.04
CA ALA A 38 5.82 1.69 6.83
C ALA A 38 6.30 2.90 6.00
N GLU A 39 6.53 4.05 6.63
CA GLU A 39 7.03 5.25 5.96
C GLU A 39 8.42 5.03 5.35
N THR A 40 9.32 4.38 6.10
CA THR A 40 10.66 4.03 5.62
C THR A 40 10.60 3.07 4.42
N LEU A 41 9.70 2.09 4.46
CA LEU A 41 9.45 1.18 3.34
C LEU A 41 8.95 1.93 2.10
N ILE A 42 8.00 2.84 2.27
CA ILE A 42 7.44 3.66 1.19
C ILE A 42 8.53 4.57 0.58
N GLN A 43 9.39 5.17 1.41
CA GLN A 43 10.51 5.97 0.93
C GLN A 43 11.56 5.13 0.17
N ARG A 44 11.85 3.92 0.64
CA ARG A 44 12.88 3.04 0.06
C ARG A 44 12.44 2.30 -1.20
N VAL A 45 11.20 1.79 -1.20
CA VAL A 45 10.64 0.93 -2.25
C VAL A 45 9.81 1.74 -3.25
N GLY A 46 9.32 2.90 -2.83
CA GLY A 46 8.32 3.69 -3.53
C GLY A 46 6.91 3.36 -3.06
N ASN A 47 5.94 4.01 -3.67
CA ASN A 47 4.52 3.86 -3.36
C ASN A 47 3.87 2.65 -4.05
N ASP A 48 4.62 1.75 -4.68
CA ASP A 48 4.06 0.56 -5.32
C ASP A 48 3.55 -0.43 -4.27
N ARG A 49 2.24 -0.71 -4.28
CA ARG A 49 1.57 -1.52 -3.27
C ARG A 49 2.03 -2.99 -3.30
N GLU A 50 2.35 -3.54 -4.46
CA GLU A 50 2.82 -4.92 -4.56
C GLU A 50 4.21 -5.06 -3.96
N LYS A 51 5.11 -4.15 -4.34
CA LYS A 51 6.48 -4.14 -3.79
C LYS A 51 6.49 -3.87 -2.30
N LEU A 52 5.63 -2.96 -1.83
CA LEU A 52 5.46 -2.68 -0.40
C LEU A 52 4.95 -3.90 0.37
N ASN A 53 3.91 -4.58 -0.12
CA ASN A 53 3.41 -5.79 0.51
C ASN A 53 4.51 -6.87 0.59
N ALA A 54 5.26 -7.08 -0.50
CA ALA A 54 6.34 -8.05 -0.53
C ALA A 54 7.48 -7.69 0.45
N ALA A 55 7.86 -6.42 0.53
CA ALA A 55 8.90 -5.95 1.43
C ALA A 55 8.46 -5.99 2.91
N ALA A 56 7.20 -5.65 3.21
CA ALA A 56 6.65 -5.76 4.56
C ALA A 56 6.49 -7.21 5.01
N GLN A 57 6.11 -8.14 4.11
CA GLN A 57 6.09 -9.56 4.43
C GLN A 57 7.48 -10.08 4.81
N LYS A 58 8.55 -9.61 4.17
CA LYS A 58 9.93 -9.97 4.52
C LYS A 58 10.39 -9.43 5.87
N LEU A 59 9.84 -8.30 6.32
CA LEU A 59 10.16 -7.72 7.64
C LEU A 59 9.45 -8.44 8.80
N LYS A 60 8.37 -9.17 8.52
CA LYS A 60 7.62 -9.95 9.51
C LYS A 60 8.23 -11.35 9.74
N ALA A 61 9.14 -11.78 8.86
CA ALA A 61 9.83 -13.07 8.95
C ALA A 61 10.90 -13.09 10.04
#